data_AF-A0A6G4A0W5-F1
#
_entry.id   AF-A0A6G4A0W5-F1
#
_cell.length_a   1.000
_cell.length_b   1.000
_cell.length_c   1.000
_cell.angle_alpha   90.00
_cell.angle_beta   90.00
_cell.angle_gamma   90.00
#
_symmetry.space_group_name_H-M   'P 1'
#
loop_
_entity.id
_entity.type
_entity.pdbx_description
1 polymer ?
#
loop_
_entity_poly.entity_id
_entity_poly.type
_entity_poly.pdbx_seq_one_letter_code
_entity_poly.pdbx_strand_id
1 'polypeptide(L)'
;MKNTMLVVMICFMLFTPNASASERLFMVNDVEIISQFPQLPSGCEATSTTMLLNYFGVPATKTDVADLLPKGNMPRVVKSSYIGGNPNTVFVGNPYSTIGYGVFEQPILDIIEHYIPGKSKNLTGSSFNDLLHTIQEGAPVVVWATLNMKDPKQLDEWVDDEGNMVYWNGPEHVLLMVGWDDDNAYFNDPYTGKRVTYNLWTFKDRWEKMGSRAVTVEHQEDEKGDTENPSTQPDTITSITYGLYDYQIGVGSSIPVPEITVNYERGLQSEVTSSVQFSSASSHVSIHDHYLTGVSIGNAQIEATFGGKTVTFSLKVAETPDKSQGIPMKPLRDIGKHWAHDAILRGRELQIVEGYQDGTFRPDSKVTEAEFLAMLFRMYPDNVSVLQLEVPNGGSWSDVYYSYANMFKLGLDGNSRNIEIKRVEVAQIISGLSGKNFSNNDDAVKFLLDNRFSQGKTSATISGFAGNDGLTRAEALQFLQNLQDKGMTLLQARPNLITN
;
A
#
# COMPACT_ATOMS: atom_id res chain seq x y z
N MET A 1 -48.48 34.98 -48.93
CA MET A 1 -47.90 33.90 -48.10
C MET A 1 -46.72 33.31 -48.86
N LYS A 2 -45.49 33.66 -48.50
CA LYS A 2 -44.26 33.08 -49.05
C LYS A 2 -43.44 32.61 -47.85
N ASN A 3 -43.26 31.29 -47.73
CA ASN A 3 -42.40 30.69 -46.71
C ASN A 3 -40.95 30.77 -47.18
N THR A 4 -40.14 31.53 -46.45
CA THR A 4 -38.69 31.54 -46.60
C THR A 4 -38.13 30.44 -45.70
N MET A 5 -37.53 29.40 -46.29
CA MET A 5 -36.85 28.33 -45.58
C MET A 5 -35.40 28.75 -45.32
N LEU A 6 -35.06 28.96 -44.05
CA LEU A 6 -33.72 29.31 -43.59
C LEU A 6 -32.88 28.02 -43.52
N VAL A 7 -31.85 27.89 -44.36
CA VAL A 7 -30.84 26.84 -44.26
C VAL A 7 -29.73 27.37 -43.35
N VAL A 8 -29.61 26.80 -42.15
CA VAL A 8 -28.50 27.07 -41.22
C VAL A 8 -27.35 26.12 -41.57
N MET A 9 -26.28 26.67 -42.15
CA MET A 9 -25.05 25.96 -42.43
C MET A 9 -24.16 26.02 -41.17
N ILE A 10 -24.13 24.93 -40.39
CA ILE A 10 -23.28 24.80 -39.21
C ILE A 10 -21.87 24.42 -39.67
N CYS A 11 -20.94 25.36 -39.53
CA CYS A 11 -19.52 25.15 -39.80
C CYS A 11 -18.89 24.40 -38.60
N PHE A 12 -18.53 23.13 -38.78
CA PHE A 12 -17.71 22.41 -37.80
C PHE A 12 -16.27 22.91 -37.90
N MET A 13 -15.85 23.75 -36.95
CA MET A 13 -14.43 23.93 -36.66
C MET A 13 -13.93 22.62 -36.03
N LEU A 14 -13.12 21.88 -36.79
CA LEU A 14 -12.35 20.76 -36.26
C LEU A 14 -11.32 21.34 -35.27
N PHE A 15 -11.58 21.16 -33.98
CA PHE A 15 -10.55 21.25 -32.95
C PHE A 15 -9.61 20.06 -33.15
N THR A 16 -8.40 20.32 -33.64
CA THR A 16 -7.28 19.40 -33.42
C THR A 16 -6.90 19.47 -31.94
N PRO A 17 -6.91 18.36 -31.18
CA PRO A 17 -6.24 18.35 -29.89
C PRO A 17 -4.74 18.54 -30.16
N ASN A 18 -4.19 19.60 -29.57
CA ASN A 18 -2.78 19.93 -29.57
C ASN A 18 -1.94 18.78 -28.97
N ALA A 19 -0.72 18.65 -29.51
CA ALA A 19 0.51 18.09 -28.97
C ALA A 19 0.43 17.25 -27.67
N SER A 20 0.87 16.00 -27.78
CA SER A 20 1.36 15.17 -26.67
C SER A 20 2.30 15.98 -25.77
N ALA A 21 1.92 16.22 -24.52
CA ALA A 21 2.85 16.68 -23.51
C ALA A 21 3.87 15.56 -23.26
N SER A 22 5.15 15.86 -23.43
CA SER A 22 6.25 14.99 -22.97
C SER A 22 6.16 14.89 -21.44
N GLU A 23 6.18 13.67 -20.88
CA GLU A 23 6.28 13.43 -19.44
C GLU A 23 7.53 14.10 -18.88
N ARG A 24 7.38 14.82 -17.76
CA ARG A 24 8.46 15.62 -17.17
C ARG A 24 9.04 14.90 -15.96
N LEU A 25 10.13 14.17 -16.16
CA LEU A 25 10.95 13.65 -15.05
C LEU A 25 12.06 14.64 -14.71
N PHE A 26 12.11 15.07 -13.45
CA PHE A 26 13.21 15.86 -12.90
C PHE A 26 13.89 15.06 -11.81
N MET A 27 15.20 14.89 -11.94
CA MET A 27 16.01 14.11 -11.01
C MET A 27 17.34 14.79 -10.77
N VAL A 28 17.65 15.04 -9.50
CA VAL A 28 18.99 15.37 -9.02
C VAL A 28 19.76 14.05 -8.90
N ASN A 29 20.70 13.85 -9.82
CA ASN A 29 21.56 12.68 -9.84
C ASN A 29 22.76 12.85 -8.89
N ASP A 30 23.54 11.78 -8.71
CA ASP A 30 24.80 11.79 -7.95
C ASP A 30 24.69 12.17 -6.46
N VAL A 31 23.48 12.14 -5.90
CA VAL A 31 23.25 12.26 -4.45
C VAL A 31 23.50 10.91 -3.77
N GLU A 32 24.53 10.85 -2.93
CA GLU A 32 24.86 9.68 -2.11
C GLU A 32 23.66 9.30 -1.20
N ILE A 33 23.39 7.99 -1.10
CA ILE A 33 22.35 7.46 -0.21
C ILE A 33 23.02 6.97 1.08
N ILE A 34 22.67 7.60 2.21
CA ILE A 34 23.26 7.29 3.52
C ILE A 34 22.15 6.76 4.43
N SER A 35 22.35 5.59 5.04
CA SER A 35 21.46 5.08 6.09
C SER A 35 21.75 5.72 7.44
N GLN A 36 20.73 6.04 8.23
CA GLN A 36 20.88 6.52 9.61
C GLN A 36 21.43 5.42 10.54
N PHE A 37 21.13 4.16 10.24
CA PHE A 37 21.54 3.03 11.05
C PHE A 37 23.01 2.62 10.82
N PRO A 38 23.64 1.94 11.80
CA PRO A 38 23.17 1.76 13.18
C PRO A 38 23.41 2.97 14.11
N GLN A 39 24.23 3.95 13.70
CA GLN A 39 24.78 4.98 14.59
C GLN A 39 23.73 5.98 15.10
N LEU A 40 22.72 6.31 14.29
CA LEU A 40 21.71 7.33 14.61
C LEU A 40 20.30 6.75 14.52
N PRO A 41 19.84 5.95 15.49
CA PRO A 41 18.52 5.31 15.43
C PRO A 41 17.35 6.28 15.30
N SER A 42 17.49 7.53 15.76
CA SER A 42 16.51 8.60 15.63
C SER A 42 17.02 9.81 14.85
N GLY A 43 18.06 9.67 14.01
CA GLY A 43 18.70 10.80 13.33
C GLY A 43 18.34 10.95 11.85
N CYS A 44 17.06 10.86 11.48
CA CYS A 44 16.64 11.01 10.09
C CYS A 44 16.96 12.41 9.53
N GLU A 45 16.84 13.45 10.35
CA GLU A 45 17.13 14.85 10.01
C GLU A 45 18.62 15.07 9.81
N ALA A 46 19.43 14.58 10.76
CA ALA A 46 20.88 14.66 10.66
C ALA A 46 21.39 13.94 9.41
N THR A 47 20.88 12.73 9.14
CA THR A 47 21.32 11.92 8.00
C THR A 47 20.86 12.50 6.66
N SER A 48 19.62 13.01 6.56
CA SER A 48 19.12 13.68 5.34
C SER A 48 19.90 14.97 5.06
N THR A 49 20.23 15.72 6.10
CA THR A 49 21.07 16.93 6.00
C THR A 49 22.49 16.60 5.55
N THR A 50 23.07 15.49 6.02
CA THR A 50 24.38 15.04 5.51
C THR A 50 24.33 14.72 4.02
N MET A 51 23.31 14.02 3.53
CA MET A 51 23.18 13.75 2.09
C MET A 51 23.08 15.07 1.28
N LEU A 52 22.35 16.07 1.79
CA LEU A 52 22.28 17.40 1.19
C LEU A 52 23.65 18.10 1.17
N LEU A 53 24.35 18.14 2.30
CA LEU A 53 25.67 18.78 2.42
C LEU A 53 26.71 18.11 1.51
N ASN A 54 26.74 16.78 1.45
CA ASN A 54 27.64 16.02 0.58
C ASN A 54 27.41 16.33 -0.89
N TYR A 55 26.14 16.48 -1.32
CA TYR A 55 25.81 16.88 -2.69
C TYR A 55 26.41 18.25 -3.06
N PHE A 56 26.43 19.20 -2.12
CA PHE A 56 27.08 20.50 -2.28
C PHE A 56 28.59 20.49 -1.98
N GLY A 57 29.22 19.32 -1.95
CA GLY A 57 30.67 19.16 -1.83
C GLY A 57 31.22 19.33 -0.41
N VAL A 58 30.38 19.40 0.61
CA VAL A 58 30.80 19.45 2.02
C VAL A 58 31.04 18.02 2.50
N PRO A 59 32.26 17.64 2.94
CA PRO A 59 32.57 16.28 3.36
C PRO A 59 32.16 16.02 4.83
N ALA A 60 30.90 16.27 5.17
CA ALA A 60 30.37 16.05 6.51
C ALA A 60 29.94 14.59 6.70
N THR A 61 30.07 14.07 7.92
CA THR A 61 29.46 12.79 8.29
C THR A 61 28.13 13.01 9.01
N LYS A 62 27.27 11.99 9.04
CA LYS A 62 26.00 12.03 9.81
C LYS A 62 26.22 12.28 11.30
N THR A 63 27.34 11.81 11.85
CA THR A 63 27.71 12.06 13.24
C THR A 63 28.20 13.49 13.47
N ASP A 64 28.91 14.11 12.52
CA ASP A 64 29.30 15.53 12.64
C ASP A 64 28.05 16.43 12.73
N VAL A 65 27.07 16.18 11.85
CA VAL A 65 25.78 16.90 11.87
C VAL A 65 25.02 16.64 13.17
N ALA A 66 24.92 15.37 13.60
CA ALA A 66 24.22 15.02 14.83
C ALA A 66 24.89 15.62 16.08
N ASP A 67 26.21 15.76 16.09
CA ASP A 67 26.96 16.32 17.21
C ASP A 67 26.75 17.83 17.32
N LEU A 68 26.68 18.55 16.19
CA LEU A 68 26.41 19.99 16.13
C LEU A 68 24.97 20.36 16.49
N LEU A 69 24.00 19.47 16.28
CA LEU A 69 22.61 19.74 16.65
C LEU A 69 22.47 20.05 18.16
N PRO A 70 21.82 21.16 18.54
CA PRO A 70 21.51 21.43 19.95
C PRO A 70 20.54 20.36 20.46
N LYS A 71 20.79 19.82 21.66
CA LYS A 71 20.02 18.68 22.22
C LYS A 71 19.18 19.15 23.40
N GLY A 72 17.90 18.82 23.34
CA GLY A 72 16.88 19.15 24.34
C GLY A 72 16.49 17.95 25.18
N ASN A 73 15.88 18.23 26.33
CA ASN A 73 15.36 17.17 27.19
C ASN A 73 14.14 16.48 26.55
N MET A 74 14.05 15.17 26.72
CA MET A 74 12.81 14.43 26.47
C MET A 74 11.66 14.98 27.34
N PRO A 75 10.41 14.98 26.82
CA PRO A 75 9.23 15.34 27.59
C PRO A 75 9.12 14.49 28.87
N ARG A 76 9.01 15.15 30.02
CA ARG A 76 8.98 14.53 31.35
C ARG A 76 8.12 15.33 32.30
N VAL A 77 7.60 14.66 33.33
CA VAL A 77 6.85 15.34 34.38
C VAL A 77 7.81 16.06 35.33
N VAL A 78 7.68 17.38 35.43
CA VAL A 78 8.39 18.23 36.40
C VAL A 78 7.36 18.89 37.29
N LYS A 79 7.37 18.53 38.59
CA LYS A 79 6.30 18.87 39.55
C LYS A 79 4.94 18.34 39.08
N SER A 80 4.13 19.16 38.44
CA SER A 80 2.79 18.85 37.94
C SER A 80 2.60 19.20 36.45
N SER A 81 3.68 19.56 35.76
CA SER A 81 3.65 19.94 34.34
C SER A 81 4.46 18.95 33.51
N TYR A 82 3.97 18.63 32.32
CA TYR A 82 4.71 17.81 31.35
C TYR A 82 5.54 18.75 30.48
N ILE A 83 6.87 18.72 30.68
CA ILE A 83 7.82 19.70 30.13
C ILE A 83 8.90 18.98 29.32
N GLY A 84 9.23 19.51 28.13
CA GLY A 84 10.22 18.95 27.21
C GLY A 84 10.91 20.04 26.38
N GLY A 85 11.91 19.66 25.59
CA GLY A 85 12.53 20.58 24.62
C GLY A 85 11.56 20.99 23.51
N ASN A 86 11.82 22.11 22.83
CA ASN A 86 11.04 22.55 21.69
C ASN A 86 11.75 22.14 20.38
N PRO A 87 11.13 21.33 19.50
CA PRO A 87 11.78 20.87 18.26
C PRO A 87 12.14 22.02 17.31
N ASN A 88 11.53 23.20 17.45
CA ASN A 88 11.91 24.39 16.68
C ASN A 88 13.27 24.98 17.10
N THR A 89 13.84 24.58 18.24
CA THR A 89 15.10 25.14 18.75
C THR A 89 16.14 24.07 19.11
N VAL A 90 15.71 22.85 19.42
CA VAL A 90 16.58 21.75 19.84
C VAL A 90 16.08 20.41 19.30
N PHE A 91 16.99 19.47 19.06
CA PHE A 91 16.65 18.07 18.89
C PHE A 91 16.13 17.51 20.22
N VAL A 92 14.84 17.16 20.27
CA VAL A 92 14.19 16.67 21.49
C VAL A 92 14.59 15.21 21.73
N GLY A 93 15.50 15.01 22.69
CA GLY A 93 16.15 13.74 22.95
C GLY A 93 17.60 13.72 22.46
N ASN A 94 18.02 12.59 21.88
CA ASN A 94 19.37 12.42 21.37
C ASN A 94 19.35 11.53 20.10
N PRO A 95 19.89 11.98 18.95
CA PRO A 95 19.87 11.21 17.69
C PRO A 95 20.53 9.83 17.78
N TYR A 96 21.49 9.65 18.69
CA TYR A 96 22.20 8.39 18.96
C TYR A 96 21.35 7.40 19.79
N SER A 97 20.20 7.82 20.31
CA SER A 97 19.28 7.00 21.07
C SER A 97 18.20 6.39 20.19
N THR A 98 17.73 5.20 20.55
CA THR A 98 16.52 4.57 19.97
C THR A 98 15.22 5.25 20.41
N ILE A 99 15.31 6.15 21.39
CA ILE A 99 14.20 6.93 21.92
C ILE A 99 14.55 8.41 21.77
N GLY A 100 13.81 9.10 20.88
CA GLY A 100 13.92 10.52 20.56
C GLY A 100 12.71 10.96 19.74
N TYR A 101 12.37 12.25 19.78
CA TYR A 101 11.29 12.82 18.97
C TYR A 101 11.87 13.31 17.65
N GLY A 102 12.74 14.32 17.67
CA GLY A 102 13.35 14.90 16.47
C GLY A 102 13.64 16.39 16.60
N VAL A 103 13.91 17.04 15.47
CA VAL A 103 14.16 18.48 15.32
C VAL A 103 13.47 19.02 14.07
N PHE A 104 13.06 20.29 14.08
CA PHE A 104 12.46 20.98 12.94
C PHE A 104 13.50 21.82 12.17
N GLU A 105 13.04 22.62 11.21
CA GLU A 105 13.86 23.25 10.18
C GLU A 105 14.92 24.22 10.73
N GLN A 106 14.66 24.97 11.80
CA GLN A 106 15.54 26.07 12.18
C GLN A 106 16.93 25.60 12.62
N PRO A 107 17.08 24.61 13.51
CA PRO A 107 18.40 24.07 13.81
C PRO A 107 19.10 23.46 12.59
N ILE A 108 18.35 22.90 11.62
CA ILE A 108 18.93 22.38 10.38
C ILE A 108 19.45 23.51 9.48
N LEU A 109 18.71 24.63 9.38
CA LEU A 109 19.18 25.83 8.68
C LEU A 109 20.46 26.37 9.32
N ASP A 110 20.55 26.39 10.65
CA ASP A 110 21.74 26.82 11.37
C ASP A 110 22.94 25.90 11.08
N ILE A 111 22.72 24.58 10.94
CA ILE A 111 23.76 23.64 10.50
C ILE A 111 24.20 23.94 9.06
N ILE A 112 23.27 24.17 8.14
CA ILE A 112 23.60 24.51 6.75
C ILE A 112 24.41 25.82 6.72
N GLU A 113 23.99 26.83 7.47
CA GLU A 113 24.68 28.12 7.59
C GLU A 113 26.09 27.97 8.20
N HIS A 114 26.27 27.02 9.13
CA HIS A 114 27.58 26.70 9.68
C HIS A 114 28.55 26.13 8.63
N TYR A 115 28.08 25.21 7.78
CA TYR A 115 28.92 24.58 6.77
C TYR A 115 29.06 25.40 5.48
N ILE A 116 28.00 26.11 5.08
CA ILE A 116 27.92 26.89 3.83
C ILE A 116 27.33 28.28 4.14
N PRO A 117 28.13 29.21 4.72
CA PRO A 117 27.64 30.52 5.15
C PRO A 117 26.97 31.31 4.02
N GLY A 118 25.82 31.92 4.33
CA GLY A 118 24.99 32.71 3.42
C GLY A 118 24.22 31.89 2.39
N LYS A 119 24.21 30.55 2.50
CA LYS A 119 23.55 29.66 1.55
C LYS A 119 22.42 28.83 2.16
N SER A 120 22.08 29.00 3.43
CA SER A 120 20.90 28.35 4.00
C SER A 120 19.61 28.86 3.32
N LYS A 121 18.77 27.96 2.78
CA LYS A 121 17.49 28.31 2.15
C LYS A 121 16.33 27.64 2.88
N ASN A 122 15.49 28.46 3.51
CA ASN A 122 14.26 28.01 4.15
C ASN A 122 13.11 27.99 3.15
N LEU A 123 12.54 26.81 2.90
CA LEU A 123 11.37 26.60 2.05
C LEU A 123 10.10 26.30 2.88
N THR A 124 10.19 26.40 4.20
CA THR A 124 9.06 26.09 5.09
C THR A 124 7.91 27.05 4.86
N GLY A 125 6.73 26.48 4.58
CA GLY A 125 5.52 27.25 4.24
C GLY A 125 5.47 27.76 2.80
N SER A 126 6.43 27.39 1.94
CA SER A 126 6.37 27.68 0.50
C SER A 126 5.26 26.87 -0.18
N SER A 127 4.93 27.20 -1.43
CA SER A 127 3.97 26.39 -2.18
C SER A 127 4.60 25.06 -2.62
N PHE A 128 3.77 24.04 -2.82
CA PHE A 128 4.26 22.77 -3.35
C PHE A 128 4.97 22.94 -4.71
N ASN A 129 4.54 23.89 -5.54
CA ASN A 129 5.20 24.18 -6.81
C ASN A 129 6.61 24.76 -6.63
N ASP A 130 6.83 25.59 -5.59
CA ASP A 130 8.16 26.15 -5.31
C ASP A 130 9.12 25.05 -4.84
N LEU A 131 8.61 24.07 -4.07
CA LEU A 131 9.35 22.87 -3.71
C LEU A 131 9.78 22.08 -4.96
N LEU A 132 8.84 21.82 -5.88
CA LEU A 132 9.12 21.09 -7.12
C LEU A 132 10.09 21.86 -8.04
N HIS A 133 9.93 23.19 -8.14
CA HIS A 133 10.82 24.05 -8.91
C HIS A 133 12.26 24.01 -8.38
N THR A 134 12.43 24.00 -7.06
CA THR A 134 13.76 23.87 -6.44
C THR A 134 14.48 22.59 -6.88
N ILE A 135 13.76 21.47 -6.97
CA ILE A 135 14.29 20.20 -7.48
C ILE A 135 14.63 20.31 -8.98
N GLN A 136 13.80 20.99 -9.77
CA GLN A 136 14.07 21.24 -11.21
C GLN A 136 15.35 22.04 -11.44
N GLU A 137 15.67 22.98 -10.55
CA GLU A 137 16.89 23.79 -10.57
C GLU A 137 18.13 22.99 -10.12
N GLY A 138 17.98 21.71 -9.78
CA GLY A 138 19.09 20.83 -9.42
C GLY A 138 19.45 20.83 -7.93
N ALA A 139 18.61 21.41 -7.07
CA ALA A 139 18.84 21.43 -5.63
C ALA A 139 17.95 20.38 -4.92
N PRO A 140 18.52 19.34 -4.29
CA PRO A 140 17.74 18.39 -3.50
C PRO A 140 17.23 19.06 -2.22
N VAL A 141 16.11 18.57 -1.67
CA VAL A 141 15.42 19.26 -0.57
C VAL A 141 15.16 18.31 0.60
N VAL A 142 15.59 18.70 1.80
CA VAL A 142 15.25 17.98 3.03
C VAL A 142 13.82 18.35 3.42
N VAL A 143 12.96 17.36 3.60
CA VAL A 143 11.52 17.56 3.87
C VAL A 143 11.05 16.75 5.06
N TRP A 144 10.15 17.34 5.86
CA TRP A 144 9.45 16.63 6.94
C TRP A 144 8.13 16.08 6.40
N ALA A 145 7.93 14.79 6.56
CA ALA A 145 6.71 14.09 6.22
C ALA A 145 6.45 13.00 7.28
N THR A 146 6.13 11.80 6.84
CA THR A 146 5.85 10.68 7.75
C THR A 146 6.45 9.39 7.25
N LEU A 147 6.76 8.48 8.18
CA LEU A 147 7.32 7.18 7.86
C LEU A 147 6.34 6.40 6.96
N ASN A 148 6.80 5.99 5.77
CA ASN A 148 6.00 5.35 4.71
C ASN A 148 4.82 6.21 4.22
N MET A 149 4.89 7.53 4.32
CA MET A 149 3.81 8.46 3.96
C MET A 149 2.46 8.12 4.63
N LYS A 150 2.49 7.67 5.89
CA LYS A 150 1.29 7.43 6.69
C LYS A 150 0.59 8.75 7.04
N ASP A 151 -0.72 8.71 7.21
CA ASP A 151 -1.46 9.89 7.65
C ASP A 151 -0.99 10.29 9.07
N PRO A 152 -0.56 11.55 9.30
CA PRO A 152 -0.03 11.98 10.59
C PRO A 152 -1.16 12.15 11.62
N LYS A 153 -0.86 11.83 12.87
CA LYS A 153 -1.73 12.08 14.03
C LYS A 153 -0.93 12.74 15.12
N GLN A 154 -1.56 13.62 15.89
CA GLN A 154 -0.94 14.11 17.12
C GLN A 154 -0.78 12.94 18.09
N LEU A 155 0.47 12.60 18.41
CA LEU A 155 0.82 11.50 19.29
C LEU A 155 1.15 11.98 20.70
N ASP A 156 1.58 13.25 20.83
CA ASP A 156 1.97 13.81 22.11
C ASP A 156 1.86 15.34 22.12
N GLU A 157 1.86 15.93 23.31
CA GLU A 157 1.92 17.37 23.52
C GLU A 157 2.58 17.69 24.88
N TRP A 158 3.37 18.76 24.94
CA TRP A 158 4.00 19.20 26.18
C TRP A 158 4.21 20.71 26.18
N VAL A 159 4.67 21.26 27.31
CA VAL A 159 5.06 22.66 27.42
C VAL A 159 6.58 22.76 27.33
N ASP A 160 7.11 23.72 26.57
CA ASP A 160 8.56 23.95 26.57
C ASP A 160 9.04 24.75 27.80
N ASP A 161 10.36 24.94 27.94
CA ASP A 161 10.94 25.67 29.07
C ASP A 161 10.55 27.17 29.09
N GLU A 162 10.00 27.70 28.00
CA GLU A 162 9.51 29.08 27.87
C GLU A 162 8.00 29.21 28.11
N GLY A 163 7.29 28.10 28.28
CA GLY A 163 5.85 28.06 28.53
C GLY A 163 4.99 27.92 27.26
N ASN A 164 5.58 27.66 26.09
CA ASN A 164 4.84 27.46 24.84
C ASN A 164 4.38 26.01 24.72
N MET A 165 3.18 25.81 24.18
CA MET A 165 2.69 24.47 23.84
C MET A 165 3.43 23.92 22.61
N VAL A 166 3.92 22.69 22.73
CA VAL A 166 4.49 21.89 21.66
C VAL A 166 3.53 20.74 21.35
N TYR A 167 3.18 20.60 20.08
CA TYR A 167 2.38 19.49 19.57
C TYR A 167 3.26 18.60 18.70
N TRP A 168 3.25 17.30 18.98
CA TRP A 168 4.03 16.33 18.22
C TRP A 168 3.15 15.43 17.38
N ASN A 169 3.26 15.58 16.07
CA ASN A 169 2.58 14.73 15.10
C ASN A 169 3.49 13.58 14.69
N GLY A 170 2.96 12.36 14.62
CA GLY A 170 3.70 11.22 14.10
C GLY A 170 2.88 10.27 13.23
N PRO A 171 3.53 9.28 12.59
CA PRO A 171 4.94 8.93 12.74
C PRO A 171 5.84 9.86 11.90
N GLU A 172 6.49 10.82 12.56
CA GLU A 172 7.35 11.83 11.95
C GLU A 172 8.51 11.12 11.22
N HIS A 173 8.91 11.67 10.08
CA HIS A 173 10.09 11.21 9.35
C HIS A 173 10.60 12.29 8.42
N VAL A 174 11.94 12.38 8.27
CA VAL A 174 12.62 13.30 7.37
C VAL A 174 13.36 12.56 6.28
N LEU A 175 13.17 13.01 5.04
CA LEU A 175 13.79 12.44 3.85
C LEU A 175 14.46 13.52 3.01
N LEU A 176 15.39 13.12 2.14
CA LEU A 176 15.93 13.99 1.10
C LEU A 176 15.19 13.74 -0.23
N MET A 177 14.36 14.68 -0.64
CA MET A 177 13.72 14.67 -1.96
C MET A 177 14.77 14.98 -3.03
N VAL A 178 14.85 14.11 -4.04
CA VAL A 178 15.85 14.19 -5.12
C VAL A 178 15.21 14.22 -6.50
N GLY A 179 13.90 14.05 -6.62
CA GLY A 179 13.25 14.09 -7.92
C GLY A 179 11.74 14.08 -7.83
N TRP A 180 11.11 14.39 -8.96
CA TRP A 180 9.69 14.18 -9.16
C TRP A 180 9.37 13.99 -10.65
N ASP A 181 8.28 13.30 -10.91
CA ASP A 181 7.57 13.31 -12.19
C ASP A 181 6.10 13.69 -11.97
N ASP A 182 5.28 13.64 -13.01
CA ASP A 182 3.88 14.06 -12.93
C ASP A 182 3.07 13.30 -11.83
N ASP A 183 3.49 12.09 -11.42
CA ASP A 183 2.79 11.21 -10.48
C ASP A 183 3.59 10.83 -9.21
N ASN A 184 4.91 10.97 -9.22
CA ASN A 184 5.82 10.43 -8.23
C ASN A 184 6.78 11.48 -7.65
N ALA A 185 7.09 11.31 -6.36
CA ALA A 185 8.22 11.95 -5.71
C ALA A 185 9.27 10.89 -5.34
N TYR A 186 10.54 11.23 -5.58
CA TYR A 186 11.69 10.36 -5.36
C TYR A 186 12.52 10.87 -4.19
N PHE A 187 12.86 9.97 -3.28
CA PHE A 187 13.59 10.32 -2.05
C PHE A 187 14.77 9.39 -1.83
N ASN A 188 15.88 9.94 -1.36
CA ASN A 188 16.88 9.16 -0.64
C ASN A 188 16.42 9.07 0.82
N ASP A 189 16.04 7.86 1.27
CA ASP A 189 15.43 7.65 2.58
C ASP A 189 16.48 7.15 3.59
N PRO A 190 16.80 7.92 4.64
CA PRO A 190 17.81 7.55 5.61
C PRO A 190 17.40 6.33 6.46
N TYR A 191 16.10 6.07 6.62
CA TYR A 191 15.61 4.95 7.42
C TYR A 191 15.83 3.62 6.70
N THR A 192 15.56 3.57 5.39
CA THR A 192 15.74 2.36 4.59
C THR A 192 17.16 2.24 4.02
N GLY A 193 17.89 3.34 3.93
CA GLY A 193 19.20 3.40 3.25
C GLY A 193 19.09 3.19 1.74
N LYS A 194 17.94 3.50 1.14
CA LYS A 194 17.65 3.28 -0.28
C LYS A 194 16.95 4.49 -0.88
N ARG A 195 16.97 4.56 -2.22
CA ARG A 195 16.05 5.42 -2.95
C ARG A 195 14.65 4.80 -2.92
N VAL A 196 13.66 5.58 -2.54
CA VAL A 196 12.26 5.18 -2.45
C VAL A 196 11.40 6.11 -3.29
N THR A 197 10.24 5.61 -3.70
CA THR A 197 9.28 6.35 -4.54
C THR A 197 7.94 6.36 -3.84
N TYR A 198 7.31 7.52 -3.80
CA TYR A 198 5.95 7.68 -3.30
C TYR A 198 5.12 8.47 -4.31
N ASN A 199 3.80 8.28 -4.29
CA ASN A 199 2.91 9.13 -5.06
C ASN A 199 3.07 10.61 -4.65
N LEU A 200 3.25 11.49 -5.63
CA LEU A 200 3.54 12.90 -5.47
C LEU A 200 2.48 13.62 -4.62
N TRP A 201 1.21 13.30 -4.86
CA TRP A 201 0.07 13.92 -4.16
C TRP A 201 -0.11 13.40 -2.75
N THR A 202 0.20 12.12 -2.52
CA THR A 202 0.24 11.55 -1.17
C THR A 202 1.36 12.21 -0.37
N PHE A 203 2.55 12.35 -0.95
CA PHE A 203 3.64 13.10 -0.33
C PHE A 203 3.23 14.55 -0.03
N LYS A 204 2.63 15.26 -0.99
CA LYS A 204 2.14 16.63 -0.81
C LYS A 204 1.24 16.74 0.42
N ASP A 205 0.23 15.88 0.54
CA ASP A 205 -0.69 15.90 1.68
C ASP A 205 0.05 15.63 3.01
N ARG A 206 0.99 14.68 3.05
CA ARG A 206 1.78 14.42 4.27
C ARG A 206 2.67 15.58 4.64
N TRP A 207 3.37 16.15 3.67
CA TRP A 207 4.24 17.31 3.85
C TRP A 207 3.44 18.52 4.34
N GLU A 208 2.28 18.81 3.75
CA GLU A 208 1.41 19.91 4.17
C GLU A 208 0.89 19.72 5.61
N LYS A 209 0.44 18.50 5.95
CA LYS A 209 -0.01 18.16 7.33
C LYS A 209 1.11 18.20 8.36
N MET A 210 2.36 18.04 7.94
CA MET A 210 3.54 18.15 8.80
C MET A 210 4.11 19.58 8.86
N GLY A 211 3.37 20.57 8.33
CA GLY A 211 3.68 21.98 8.43
C GLY A 211 4.41 22.55 7.21
N SER A 212 4.42 21.83 6.08
CA SER A 212 5.11 22.23 4.85
C SER A 212 6.59 22.58 5.07
N ARG A 213 7.26 21.84 5.97
CA ARG A 213 8.64 22.10 6.38
C ARG A 213 9.61 21.57 5.33
N ALA A 214 10.53 22.42 4.89
CA ALA A 214 11.49 22.08 3.87
C ALA A 214 12.71 23.01 3.93
N VAL A 215 13.90 22.47 3.71
CA VAL A 215 15.16 23.23 3.67
C VAL A 215 16.09 22.72 2.57
N THR A 216 16.87 23.62 1.98
CA THR A 216 17.90 23.30 1.00
C THR A 216 19.07 24.29 1.08
N VAL A 217 19.99 24.23 0.12
CA VAL A 217 21.09 25.18 -0.06
C VAL A 217 20.80 26.08 -1.26
N GLU A 218 21.00 27.38 -1.10
CA GLU A 218 20.90 28.37 -2.16
C GLU A 218 22.03 28.19 -3.20
N HIS A 219 21.66 27.80 -4.42
CA HIS A 219 22.59 27.66 -5.54
C HIS A 219 22.25 28.69 -6.62
N GLN A 220 23.22 29.51 -7.04
CA GLN A 220 23.01 30.45 -8.15
C GLN A 220 23.23 29.70 -9.48
N GLU A 221 22.47 30.07 -10.52
CA GLU A 221 22.71 29.65 -11.89
C GLU A 221 24.09 30.15 -12.38
N ASP A 222 25.18 29.44 -12.07
CA ASP A 222 26.50 29.82 -12.57
C ASP A 222 26.94 28.94 -13.75
N GLU A 223 27.10 29.63 -14.88
CA GLU A 223 27.71 29.24 -16.15
C GLU A 223 28.97 28.36 -16.01
N LYS A 224 28.83 27.03 -16.03
CA LYS A 224 29.93 26.12 -16.41
C LYS A 224 29.44 24.92 -17.21
N GLY A 225 29.45 25.12 -18.53
CA GLY A 225 30.09 24.25 -19.52
C GLY A 225 29.71 22.78 -19.59
N ASP A 226 29.03 22.42 -20.68
CA ASP A 226 29.16 21.16 -21.43
C ASP A 226 29.86 20.00 -20.69
N THR A 227 29.14 19.33 -19.79
CA THR A 227 29.35 17.91 -19.54
C THR A 227 28.02 17.22 -19.77
N GLU A 228 28.04 16.27 -20.70
CA GLU A 228 26.93 15.50 -21.22
C GLU A 228 25.76 15.35 -20.25
N ASN A 229 24.64 15.99 -20.62
CA ASN A 229 23.32 15.75 -20.09
C ASN A 229 23.02 14.22 -20.17
N PRO A 230 22.85 13.49 -19.05
CA PRO A 230 22.57 12.07 -19.13
C PRO A 230 21.15 11.86 -19.66
N SER A 231 21.07 11.51 -20.95
CA SER A 231 19.95 10.82 -21.62
C SER A 231 18.54 11.29 -21.25
N THR A 232 18.04 12.30 -21.98
CA THR A 232 16.63 12.73 -22.01
C THR A 232 15.71 11.82 -22.85
N GLN A 233 16.03 10.54 -23.05
CA GLN A 233 15.07 9.63 -23.68
C GLN A 233 14.19 8.94 -22.63
N PRO A 234 12.86 9.15 -22.67
CA PRO A 234 11.93 8.40 -21.82
C PRO A 234 12.01 6.92 -22.17
N ASP A 235 12.09 6.05 -21.16
CA ASP A 235 11.90 4.62 -21.36
C ASP A 235 10.46 4.40 -21.84
N THR A 236 10.33 4.08 -23.12
CA THR A 236 9.02 4.04 -23.76
C THR A 236 8.22 2.86 -23.21
N ILE A 237 7.00 3.14 -22.74
CA ILE A 237 6.07 2.09 -22.32
C ILE A 237 5.69 1.29 -23.57
N THR A 238 5.92 -0.02 -23.54
CA THR A 238 5.53 -0.94 -24.61
C THR A 238 4.10 -1.41 -24.43
N SER A 239 3.75 -1.85 -23.22
CA SER A 239 2.42 -2.37 -22.90
C SER A 239 2.07 -2.19 -21.43
N ILE A 240 0.77 -2.10 -21.15
CA ILE A 240 0.21 -2.29 -19.83
C ILE A 240 -0.39 -3.69 -19.81
N THR A 241 0.00 -4.47 -18.82
CA THR A 241 -0.60 -5.77 -18.52
C THR A 241 -1.35 -5.65 -17.20
N TYR A 242 -2.43 -6.39 -17.07
CA TYR A 242 -3.20 -6.51 -15.85
C TYR A 242 -3.28 -7.99 -15.52
N GLY A 243 -3.47 -8.32 -14.24
CA GLY A 243 -3.77 -9.70 -13.86
C GLY A 243 -4.93 -10.21 -14.71
N LEU A 244 -4.72 -11.30 -15.46
CA LEU A 244 -5.76 -11.88 -16.32
C LEU A 244 -7.02 -12.20 -15.49
N TYR A 245 -8.14 -12.46 -16.16
CA TYR A 245 -9.42 -13.04 -15.67
C TYR A 245 -10.59 -12.05 -15.54
N ASP A 246 -11.74 -12.48 -16.09
CA ASP A 246 -13.01 -11.76 -16.14
C ASP A 246 -13.59 -11.57 -14.72
N TYR A 247 -13.75 -10.32 -14.29
CA TYR A 247 -14.17 -10.02 -12.93
C TYR A 247 -15.69 -10.12 -12.79
N GLN A 248 -16.16 -10.58 -11.61
CA GLN A 248 -17.57 -10.46 -11.21
C GLN A 248 -17.69 -10.03 -9.76
N ILE A 249 -18.65 -9.13 -9.51
CA ILE A 249 -18.99 -8.66 -8.16
C ILE A 249 -20.50 -8.69 -7.93
N GLY A 250 -20.88 -8.72 -6.67
CA GLY A 250 -22.27 -8.71 -6.22
C GLY A 250 -22.75 -7.28 -6.12
N VAL A 251 -24.05 -7.07 -6.24
CA VAL A 251 -24.65 -5.77 -5.91
C VAL A 251 -24.41 -5.47 -4.42
N GLY A 252 -23.80 -4.31 -4.15
CA GLY A 252 -23.39 -3.86 -2.82
C GLY A 252 -22.02 -4.35 -2.34
N SER A 253 -21.37 -5.27 -3.07
CA SER A 253 -20.05 -5.79 -2.74
C SER A 253 -18.94 -4.92 -3.32
N SER A 254 -17.78 -4.89 -2.65
CA SER A 254 -16.58 -4.15 -3.10
C SER A 254 -15.37 -5.07 -3.21
N ILE A 255 -14.64 -5.00 -4.33
CA ILE A 255 -13.34 -5.67 -4.53
C ILE A 255 -12.25 -4.64 -4.81
N PRO A 256 -10.98 -4.88 -4.45
CA PRO A 256 -9.86 -4.09 -4.94
C PRO A 256 -9.81 -4.06 -6.48
N VAL A 257 -9.30 -2.97 -7.04
CA VAL A 257 -8.93 -2.89 -8.46
C VAL A 257 -7.81 -3.89 -8.79
N PRO A 258 -7.73 -4.40 -10.03
CA PRO A 258 -6.72 -5.39 -10.39
C PRO A 258 -5.32 -4.80 -10.42
N GLU A 259 -4.33 -5.66 -10.19
CA GLU A 259 -2.93 -5.27 -10.31
C GLU A 259 -2.58 -4.90 -11.75
N ILE A 260 -1.92 -3.76 -11.93
CA ILE A 260 -1.48 -3.24 -13.21
C ILE A 260 0.05 -3.19 -13.24
N THR A 261 0.62 -3.87 -14.22
CA THR A 261 2.07 -3.90 -14.49
C THR A 261 2.36 -3.21 -15.82
N VAL A 262 3.34 -2.32 -15.83
CA VAL A 262 3.83 -1.62 -17.01
C VAL A 262 5.10 -2.29 -17.50
N ASN A 263 5.18 -2.53 -18.81
CA ASN A 263 6.36 -3.08 -19.48
C ASN A 263 7.04 -1.99 -20.31
N TYR A 264 8.37 -1.85 -20.17
CA TYR A 264 9.17 -0.83 -20.87
C TYR A 264 10.06 -1.43 -21.96
N GLU A 265 10.48 -0.64 -22.96
CA GLU A 265 11.26 -1.10 -24.13
C GLU A 265 12.58 -1.80 -23.80
N ARG A 266 13.16 -1.56 -22.61
CA ARG A 266 14.39 -2.22 -22.12
C ARG A 266 14.13 -3.50 -21.31
N GLY A 267 12.89 -4.01 -21.30
CA GLY A 267 12.51 -5.22 -20.57
C GLY A 267 12.27 -5.02 -19.07
N LEU A 268 12.28 -3.77 -18.58
CA LEU A 268 11.89 -3.44 -17.21
C LEU A 268 10.37 -3.62 -17.04
N GLN A 269 9.95 -4.09 -15.87
CA GLN A 269 8.55 -4.18 -15.46
C GLN A 269 8.36 -3.41 -14.15
N SER A 270 7.20 -2.76 -13.99
CA SER A 270 6.86 -2.06 -12.73
C SER A 270 5.37 -2.20 -12.42
N GLU A 271 5.05 -2.47 -11.15
CA GLU A 271 3.68 -2.50 -10.63
C GLU A 271 3.26 -1.07 -10.30
N VAL A 272 2.14 -0.61 -10.88
CA VAL A 272 1.71 0.80 -10.86
C VAL A 272 0.25 0.99 -10.43
N THR A 273 -0.39 -0.04 -9.85
CA THR A 273 -1.83 -0.08 -9.53
C THR A 273 -2.29 1.08 -8.69
N SER A 274 -1.47 1.54 -7.74
CA SER A 274 -1.79 2.71 -6.91
C SER A 274 -1.84 4.02 -7.71
N SER A 275 -1.17 4.06 -8.86
CA SER A 275 -0.99 5.23 -9.74
C SER A 275 -1.84 5.15 -11.01
N VAL A 276 -2.63 4.09 -11.18
CA VAL A 276 -3.51 3.92 -12.33
C VAL A 276 -4.82 4.63 -12.09
N GLN A 277 -5.27 5.38 -13.09
CA GLN A 277 -6.62 5.93 -13.11
C GLN A 277 -7.58 4.86 -13.61
N PHE A 278 -8.42 4.38 -12.71
CA PHE A 278 -9.53 3.48 -13.04
C PHE A 278 -10.79 4.28 -13.32
N SER A 279 -11.46 3.99 -14.42
CA SER A 279 -12.74 4.62 -14.76
C SER A 279 -13.71 3.60 -15.35
N SER A 280 -15.00 3.92 -15.32
CA SER A 280 -16.06 3.12 -15.93
C SER A 280 -17.14 4.06 -16.42
N ALA A 281 -17.59 3.89 -17.66
CA ALA A 281 -18.76 4.58 -18.18
C ALA A 281 -20.08 3.92 -17.74
N SER A 282 -20.01 2.77 -17.06
CA SER A 282 -21.17 1.96 -16.69
C SER A 282 -21.74 2.38 -15.32
N SER A 283 -23.06 2.58 -15.25
CA SER A 283 -23.78 2.80 -13.99
C SER A 283 -23.88 1.53 -13.11
N HIS A 284 -23.40 0.39 -13.59
CA HIS A 284 -23.41 -0.87 -12.86
C HIS A 284 -22.32 -0.94 -11.79
N VAL A 285 -21.27 -0.11 -11.88
CA VAL A 285 -20.10 -0.14 -10.99
C VAL A 285 -19.72 1.27 -10.58
N SER A 286 -19.38 1.45 -9.30
CA SER A 286 -18.73 2.67 -8.80
C SER A 286 -17.28 2.36 -8.41
N ILE A 287 -16.37 3.29 -8.70
CA ILE A 287 -14.95 3.15 -8.38
C ILE A 287 -14.60 4.19 -7.31
N HIS A 288 -14.08 3.74 -6.17
CA HIS A 288 -13.69 4.62 -5.06
C HIS A 288 -12.54 3.99 -4.26
N ASP A 289 -11.53 4.79 -3.88
CA ASP A 289 -10.39 4.36 -3.07
C ASP A 289 -9.69 3.06 -3.53
N HIS A 290 -9.54 2.89 -4.85
CA HIS A 290 -8.98 1.67 -5.47
C HIS A 290 -9.83 0.40 -5.23
N TYR A 291 -11.14 0.58 -5.00
CA TYR A 291 -12.14 -0.50 -5.00
C TYR A 291 -13.19 -0.30 -6.10
N LEU A 292 -13.64 -1.42 -6.66
CA LEU A 292 -14.78 -1.55 -7.56
C LEU A 292 -15.97 -2.05 -6.74
N THR A 293 -17.04 -1.26 -6.67
CA THR A 293 -18.27 -1.60 -5.94
C THR A 293 -19.40 -1.84 -6.92
N GLY A 294 -20.11 -2.95 -6.77
CA GLY A 294 -21.27 -3.28 -7.60
C GLY A 294 -22.48 -2.45 -7.21
N VAL A 295 -23.03 -1.68 -8.14
CA VAL A 295 -24.19 -0.79 -7.90
C VAL A 295 -25.49 -1.42 -8.41
N SER A 296 -25.46 -2.04 -9.58
CA SER A 296 -26.64 -2.69 -10.17
C SER A 296 -26.23 -3.80 -11.14
N ILE A 297 -27.11 -4.78 -11.34
CA ILE A 297 -26.86 -5.94 -12.21
C ILE A 297 -26.59 -5.48 -13.65
N GLY A 298 -25.52 -5.99 -14.26
CA GLY A 298 -25.15 -5.69 -15.65
C GLY A 298 -23.67 -5.88 -15.90
N ASN A 299 -23.21 -5.64 -17.13
CA ASN A 299 -21.79 -5.68 -17.46
C ASN A 299 -21.21 -4.25 -17.47
N ALA A 300 -20.01 -4.09 -16.96
CA ALA A 300 -19.23 -2.85 -16.98
C ALA A 300 -17.90 -3.07 -17.69
N GLN A 301 -17.44 -2.05 -18.39
CA GLN A 301 -16.06 -1.96 -18.86
C GLN A 301 -15.32 -1.05 -17.91
N ILE A 302 -14.21 -1.53 -17.38
CA ILE A 302 -13.32 -0.77 -16.53
C ILE A 302 -12.08 -0.44 -17.35
N GLU A 303 -11.76 0.84 -17.44
CA GLU A 303 -10.56 1.34 -18.10
C GLU A 303 -9.52 1.66 -17.05
N ALA A 304 -8.33 1.10 -17.23
CA ALA A 304 -7.12 1.40 -16.47
C ALA A 304 -6.17 2.17 -17.37
N THR A 305 -5.90 3.43 -17.04
CA THR A 305 -5.01 4.29 -17.82
C THR A 305 -3.75 4.63 -17.03
N PHE A 306 -2.59 4.46 -17.66
CA PHE A 306 -1.27 4.81 -17.12
C PHE A 306 -0.31 5.20 -18.26
N GLY A 307 0.44 6.29 -18.13
CA GLY A 307 1.43 6.74 -19.14
C GLY A 307 0.88 6.78 -20.59
N GLY A 308 -0.34 7.30 -20.77
CA GLY A 308 -0.99 7.44 -22.07
C GLY A 308 -1.46 6.14 -22.75
N LYS A 309 -1.27 4.98 -22.11
CA LYS A 309 -1.88 3.72 -22.54
C LYS A 309 -3.09 3.41 -21.67
N THR A 310 -4.11 2.85 -22.31
CA THR A 310 -5.31 2.38 -21.64
C THR A 310 -5.46 0.90 -21.89
N VAL A 311 -5.78 0.17 -20.85
CA VAL A 311 -6.24 -1.21 -20.95
C VAL A 311 -7.66 -1.30 -20.41
N THR A 312 -8.50 -2.08 -21.09
CA THR A 312 -9.90 -2.24 -20.73
C THR A 312 -10.16 -3.68 -20.34
N PHE A 313 -10.85 -3.88 -19.23
CA PHE A 313 -11.30 -5.20 -18.78
C PHE A 313 -12.78 -5.19 -18.42
N SER A 314 -13.41 -6.35 -18.61
CA SER A 314 -14.84 -6.53 -18.36
C SER A 314 -15.10 -6.97 -16.93
N LEU A 315 -16.10 -6.35 -16.31
CA LEU A 315 -16.60 -6.66 -14.97
C LEU A 315 -18.11 -6.94 -15.04
N LYS A 316 -18.54 -8.14 -14.64
CA LYS A 316 -19.95 -8.50 -14.50
C LYS A 316 -20.43 -8.14 -13.09
N VAL A 317 -21.56 -7.45 -12.97
CA VAL A 317 -22.23 -7.23 -11.69
C VAL A 317 -23.48 -8.08 -11.68
N ALA A 318 -23.65 -8.87 -10.64
CA ALA A 318 -24.74 -9.83 -10.58
C ALA A 318 -25.41 -9.86 -9.20
N GLU A 319 -26.55 -10.55 -9.10
CA GLU A 319 -27.28 -10.63 -7.85
C GLU A 319 -26.43 -11.27 -6.77
N THR A 320 -26.35 -10.61 -5.62
CA THR A 320 -25.82 -11.21 -4.40
C THR A 320 -26.82 -12.29 -3.97
N PRO A 321 -26.44 -13.58 -3.89
CA PRO A 321 -27.42 -14.64 -3.66
C PRO A 321 -28.20 -14.40 -2.37
N ASP A 322 -29.53 -14.43 -2.47
CA ASP A 322 -30.43 -14.36 -1.33
C ASP A 322 -30.25 -15.62 -0.47
N LYS A 323 -29.46 -15.49 0.60
CA LYS A 323 -29.21 -16.55 1.60
C LYS A 323 -30.48 -16.98 2.35
N SER A 324 -31.62 -16.30 2.17
CA SER A 324 -32.89 -16.62 2.85
C SER A 324 -33.73 -17.67 2.12
N GLN A 325 -33.42 -17.99 0.85
CA GLN A 325 -34.11 -19.06 0.12
C GLN A 325 -33.44 -20.40 0.43
N GLY A 326 -33.94 -21.09 1.46
CA GLY A 326 -33.43 -22.41 1.86
C GLY A 326 -33.47 -23.40 0.70
N ILE A 327 -32.30 -23.77 0.15
CA ILE A 327 -32.18 -24.84 -0.84
C ILE A 327 -32.47 -26.17 -0.13
N PRO A 328 -33.31 -27.07 -0.67
CA PRO A 328 -33.53 -28.39 -0.10
C PRO A 328 -32.21 -29.19 -0.10
N MET A 329 -31.52 -29.18 1.04
CA MET A 329 -30.24 -29.83 1.24
C MET A 329 -30.41 -31.34 1.44
N LYS A 330 -29.85 -32.14 0.53
CA LYS A 330 -29.77 -33.61 0.71
C LYS A 330 -29.02 -33.93 2.01
N PRO A 331 -29.50 -34.85 2.87
CA PRO A 331 -28.80 -35.25 4.09
C PRO A 331 -27.42 -35.85 3.79
N LEU A 332 -26.42 -35.50 4.60
CA LEU A 332 -25.08 -36.07 4.54
C LEU A 332 -24.97 -37.29 5.46
N ARG A 333 -24.44 -38.40 4.93
CA ARG A 333 -24.49 -39.71 5.62
C ARG A 333 -23.32 -39.96 6.58
N ASP A 334 -22.26 -39.18 6.47
CA ASP A 334 -20.95 -39.41 7.09
C ASP A 334 -20.57 -38.38 8.16
N ILE A 335 -21.49 -37.47 8.53
CA ILE A 335 -21.22 -36.42 9.52
C ILE A 335 -21.92 -36.64 10.87
N GLY A 336 -22.80 -37.64 10.99
CA GLY A 336 -23.78 -37.71 12.09
C GLY A 336 -23.23 -37.74 13.53
N LYS A 337 -22.02 -38.29 13.75
CA LYS A 337 -21.31 -38.22 15.05
C LYS A 337 -19.97 -37.49 14.96
N HIS A 338 -19.72 -36.84 13.84
CA HIS A 338 -18.47 -36.16 13.58
C HIS A 338 -18.43 -34.84 14.37
N TRP A 339 -17.29 -34.49 14.97
CA TRP A 339 -17.16 -33.29 15.81
C TRP A 339 -17.51 -31.99 15.07
N ALA A 340 -17.28 -31.97 13.75
CA ALA A 340 -17.60 -30.84 12.87
C ALA A 340 -19.04 -30.85 12.32
N HIS A 341 -19.94 -31.70 12.85
CA HIS A 341 -21.31 -31.83 12.35
C HIS A 341 -22.01 -30.47 12.16
N ASP A 342 -22.06 -29.65 13.21
CA ASP A 342 -22.77 -28.37 13.20
C ASP A 342 -22.06 -27.34 12.32
N ALA A 343 -20.72 -27.34 12.34
CA ALA A 343 -19.91 -26.53 11.45
C ALA A 343 -20.24 -26.84 9.97
N ILE A 344 -20.34 -28.12 9.63
CA ILE A 344 -20.66 -28.57 8.26
C ILE A 344 -22.07 -28.14 7.87
N LEU A 345 -23.07 -28.32 8.73
CA LEU A 345 -24.44 -27.87 8.44
C LEU A 345 -24.51 -26.36 8.22
N ARG A 346 -23.88 -25.57 9.08
CA ARG A 346 -23.79 -24.10 8.93
C ARG A 346 -23.06 -23.72 7.63
N GLY A 347 -21.98 -24.41 7.29
CA GLY A 347 -21.26 -24.18 6.03
C GLY A 347 -22.11 -24.45 4.79
N ARG A 348 -23.03 -25.42 4.85
CA ARG A 348 -23.98 -25.68 3.76
C ARG A 348 -25.12 -24.68 3.68
N GLU A 349 -25.65 -24.27 4.83
CA GLU A 349 -26.66 -23.21 4.92
C GLU A 349 -26.13 -21.90 4.31
N LEU A 350 -24.86 -21.60 4.56
CA LEU A 350 -24.17 -20.44 3.98
C LEU A 350 -23.66 -20.67 2.55
N GLN A 351 -23.94 -21.82 1.93
CA GLN A 351 -23.50 -22.20 0.56
C GLN A 351 -21.97 -22.16 0.34
N ILE A 352 -21.20 -22.37 1.40
CA ILE A 352 -19.73 -22.41 1.34
C ILE A 352 -19.27 -23.77 0.83
N VAL A 353 -20.01 -24.81 1.24
CA VAL A 353 -19.78 -26.21 0.91
C VAL A 353 -21.10 -26.91 0.64
N GLU A 354 -21.11 -27.95 -0.19
CA GLU A 354 -22.35 -28.71 -0.49
C GLU A 354 -22.28 -30.18 -0.09
N GLY A 355 -21.09 -30.78 -0.21
CA GLY A 355 -20.86 -32.23 -0.16
C GLY A 355 -20.70 -32.82 -1.56
N TYR A 356 -20.59 -34.14 -1.63
CA TYR A 356 -20.44 -34.89 -2.88
C TYR A 356 -21.78 -35.46 -3.34
N GLN A 357 -21.90 -35.78 -4.63
CA GLN A 357 -23.13 -36.32 -5.23
C GLN A 357 -23.59 -37.65 -4.58
N ASP A 358 -22.63 -38.42 -4.07
CA ASP A 358 -22.85 -39.68 -3.32
C ASP A 358 -23.53 -39.47 -1.95
N GLY A 359 -23.72 -38.22 -1.51
CA GLY A 359 -24.32 -37.88 -0.23
C GLY A 359 -23.34 -37.90 0.95
N THR A 360 -22.04 -37.82 0.69
CA THR A 360 -20.98 -37.69 1.70
C THR A 360 -20.40 -36.27 1.73
N PHE A 361 -19.77 -35.89 2.84
CA PHE A 361 -18.99 -34.66 2.96
C PHE A 361 -17.48 -34.92 2.99
N ARG A 362 -17.09 -36.10 3.48
CA ARG A 362 -15.73 -36.59 3.69
C ARG A 362 -14.94 -35.68 4.62
N PRO A 363 -15.39 -35.51 5.89
CA PRO A 363 -14.85 -34.50 6.79
C PRO A 363 -13.36 -34.66 7.09
N ASP A 364 -12.86 -35.89 7.13
CA ASP A 364 -11.45 -36.21 7.40
C ASP A 364 -10.57 -36.25 6.14
N SER A 365 -11.15 -36.10 4.95
CA SER A 365 -10.36 -35.99 3.72
C SER A 365 -9.59 -34.68 3.70
N LYS A 366 -8.37 -34.74 3.16
CA LYS A 366 -7.51 -33.58 3.00
C LYS A 366 -8.06 -32.66 1.91
N VAL A 367 -7.95 -31.35 2.13
CA VAL A 367 -8.29 -30.35 1.12
C VAL A 367 -7.09 -29.93 0.32
N THR A 368 -7.28 -29.71 -0.97
CA THR A 368 -6.26 -29.08 -1.79
C THR A 368 -6.22 -27.56 -1.57
N GLU A 369 -5.14 -26.90 -2.02
CA GLU A 369 -5.04 -25.44 -2.00
C GLU A 369 -6.23 -24.77 -2.70
N ALA A 370 -6.63 -25.26 -3.88
CA ALA A 370 -7.78 -24.72 -4.60
C ALA A 370 -9.11 -24.92 -3.85
N GLU A 371 -9.32 -26.08 -3.23
CA GLU A 371 -10.53 -26.33 -2.44
C GLU A 371 -10.59 -25.42 -1.20
N PHE A 372 -9.46 -25.20 -0.54
CA PHE A 372 -9.38 -24.29 0.59
C PHE A 372 -9.69 -22.84 0.19
N LEU A 373 -9.07 -22.34 -0.89
CA LEU A 373 -9.37 -21.00 -1.41
C LEU A 373 -10.84 -20.86 -1.81
N ALA A 374 -11.43 -21.91 -2.39
CA ALA A 374 -12.85 -21.92 -2.72
C ALA A 374 -13.76 -21.78 -1.50
N MET A 375 -13.46 -22.51 -0.42
CA MET A 375 -14.18 -22.39 0.84
C MET A 375 -13.99 -21.00 1.47
N LEU A 376 -12.76 -20.49 1.45
CA LEU A 376 -12.40 -19.19 2.02
C LEU A 376 -13.14 -18.05 1.31
N PHE A 377 -13.03 -17.92 -0.01
CA PHE A 377 -13.65 -16.77 -0.68
C PHE A 377 -15.18 -16.86 -0.74
N ARG A 378 -15.78 -18.07 -0.71
CA ARG A 378 -17.24 -18.23 -0.55
C ARG A 378 -17.74 -17.83 0.85
N MET A 379 -16.90 -17.93 1.89
CA MET A 379 -17.23 -17.47 3.25
C MET A 379 -17.33 -15.94 3.33
N TYR A 380 -16.66 -15.22 2.42
CA TYR A 380 -16.57 -13.76 2.39
C TYR A 380 -17.22 -13.14 1.14
N PRO A 381 -18.51 -13.42 0.85
CA PRO A 381 -19.16 -13.02 -0.39
C PRO A 381 -19.32 -11.50 -0.53
N ASP A 382 -19.41 -10.77 0.58
CA ASP A 382 -19.54 -9.31 0.59
C ASP A 382 -18.26 -8.61 0.13
N ASN A 383 -17.11 -9.28 0.26
CA ASN A 383 -15.82 -8.83 -0.24
C ASN A 383 -15.55 -9.33 -1.66
N VAL A 384 -16.26 -10.37 -2.11
CA VAL A 384 -15.98 -11.09 -3.36
C VAL A 384 -17.22 -11.88 -3.79
N SER A 385 -17.94 -11.51 -4.86
CA SER A 385 -19.09 -12.33 -5.30
C SER A 385 -18.62 -13.52 -6.15
N VAL A 386 -18.17 -14.57 -5.46
CA VAL A 386 -17.58 -15.75 -6.10
C VAL A 386 -18.59 -16.75 -6.64
N LEU A 387 -19.85 -16.66 -6.19
CA LEU A 387 -20.86 -17.70 -6.40
C LEU A 387 -21.45 -17.74 -7.82
N GLN A 388 -21.05 -16.84 -8.71
CA GLN A 388 -21.66 -16.72 -10.04
C GLN A 388 -20.66 -16.53 -11.19
N LEU A 389 -19.36 -16.69 -10.92
CA LEU A 389 -18.30 -16.51 -11.91
C LEU A 389 -18.26 -17.65 -12.93
N GLU A 390 -18.21 -17.28 -14.20
CA GLU A 390 -17.98 -18.20 -15.30
C GLU A 390 -16.47 -18.43 -15.44
N VAL A 391 -16.06 -19.69 -15.44
CA VAL A 391 -14.66 -20.07 -15.72
C VAL A 391 -14.38 -19.71 -17.18
N PRO A 392 -13.29 -18.96 -17.48
CA PRO A 392 -12.92 -18.67 -18.86
C PRO A 392 -12.86 -19.96 -19.68
N ASN A 393 -13.33 -19.92 -20.94
CA ASN A 393 -13.34 -21.11 -21.80
C ASN A 393 -11.95 -21.75 -21.89
N GLY A 394 -11.82 -22.99 -21.37
CA GLY A 394 -10.57 -23.74 -21.32
C GLY A 394 -9.77 -23.64 -20.02
N GLY A 395 -10.22 -22.84 -19.05
CA GLY A 395 -9.64 -22.71 -17.71
C GLY A 395 -10.07 -23.82 -16.74
N SER A 396 -9.39 -23.90 -15.60
CA SER A 396 -9.77 -24.74 -14.46
C SER A 396 -10.87 -24.08 -13.64
N TRP A 397 -11.76 -24.89 -13.05
CA TRP A 397 -12.78 -24.44 -12.10
C TRP A 397 -12.23 -23.57 -10.96
N SER A 398 -10.95 -23.75 -10.64
CA SER A 398 -10.27 -23.07 -9.54
C SER A 398 -9.62 -21.73 -9.92
N ASP A 399 -9.47 -21.41 -11.21
CA ASP A 399 -8.68 -20.24 -11.65
C ASP A 399 -9.19 -18.94 -11.04
N VAL A 400 -10.50 -18.83 -10.93
CA VAL A 400 -11.18 -17.70 -10.30
C VAL A 400 -10.72 -17.41 -8.87
N TYR A 401 -10.40 -18.45 -8.08
CA TYR A 401 -9.93 -18.28 -6.71
C TYR A 401 -8.48 -17.79 -6.65
N TYR A 402 -7.68 -18.13 -7.66
CA TYR A 402 -6.30 -17.63 -7.79
C TYR A 402 -6.26 -16.17 -8.24
N SER A 403 -7.22 -15.73 -9.05
CA SER A 403 -7.42 -14.31 -9.35
C SER A 403 -7.60 -13.49 -8.06
N TYR A 404 -8.42 -13.99 -7.15
CA TYR A 404 -8.61 -13.35 -5.84
C TYR A 404 -7.39 -13.45 -4.94
N ALA A 405 -6.71 -14.60 -4.93
CA ALA A 405 -5.48 -14.74 -4.18
C ALA A 405 -4.40 -13.74 -4.63
N ASN A 406 -4.30 -13.48 -5.94
CA ASN A 406 -3.40 -12.47 -6.48
C ASN A 406 -3.81 -11.05 -6.07
N MET A 407 -5.10 -10.71 -6.20
CA MET A 407 -5.65 -9.42 -5.78
C MET A 407 -5.37 -9.10 -4.31
N PHE A 408 -5.43 -10.10 -3.44
CA PHE A 408 -5.09 -9.96 -2.03
C PHE A 408 -3.58 -10.15 -1.73
N LYS A 409 -2.74 -10.20 -2.76
CA LYS A 409 -1.27 -10.30 -2.67
C LYS A 409 -0.79 -11.53 -1.88
N LEU A 410 -1.49 -12.66 -2.03
CA LEU A 410 -1.18 -13.88 -1.28
C LEU A 410 0.00 -14.68 -1.83
N GLY A 411 0.48 -14.34 -3.04
CA GLY A 411 1.62 -15.01 -3.67
C GLY A 411 1.32 -16.44 -4.11
N LEU A 412 0.07 -16.72 -4.50
CA LEU A 412 -0.37 -18.04 -4.97
C LEU A 412 -0.62 -17.99 -6.49
N ASP A 413 0.08 -18.84 -7.23
CA ASP A 413 0.10 -18.86 -8.70
C ASP A 413 -0.76 -20.00 -9.32
N GLY A 414 -1.29 -20.88 -8.48
CA GLY A 414 -2.10 -22.02 -8.89
C GLY A 414 -1.31 -23.26 -9.31
N ASN A 415 0.02 -23.26 -9.25
CA ASN A 415 0.83 -24.46 -9.54
C ASN A 415 0.56 -25.57 -8.52
N SER A 416 0.18 -25.20 -7.28
CA SER A 416 -0.11 -26.12 -6.18
C SER A 416 -1.60 -26.48 -6.02
N ARG A 417 -2.46 -26.12 -6.98
CA ARG A 417 -3.94 -26.24 -6.86
C ARG A 417 -4.50 -27.59 -6.46
N ASN A 418 -3.83 -28.67 -6.87
CA ASN A 418 -4.24 -30.04 -6.59
C ASN A 418 -3.41 -30.68 -5.47
N ILE A 419 -2.54 -29.92 -4.82
CA ILE A 419 -1.71 -30.37 -3.71
C ILE A 419 -2.47 -30.10 -2.40
N GLU A 420 -2.40 -31.04 -1.47
CA GLU A 420 -2.90 -30.90 -0.10
C GLU A 420 -2.29 -29.65 0.55
N ILE A 421 -3.14 -28.74 1.02
CA ILE A 421 -2.68 -27.53 1.70
C ILE A 421 -2.29 -27.86 3.14
N LYS A 422 -1.16 -27.32 3.57
CA LYS A 422 -0.65 -27.43 4.93
C LYS A 422 -1.29 -26.41 5.84
N ARG A 423 -1.40 -26.75 7.12
CA ARG A 423 -1.91 -25.85 8.16
C ARG A 423 -1.09 -24.56 8.26
N VAL A 424 0.21 -24.62 8.01
CA VAL A 424 1.10 -23.45 8.00
C VAL A 424 0.85 -22.52 6.81
N GLU A 425 0.51 -23.07 5.63
CA GLU A 425 0.15 -22.28 4.45
C GLU A 425 -1.17 -21.54 4.68
N VAL A 426 -2.12 -22.21 5.33
CA VAL A 426 -3.37 -21.60 5.80
C VAL A 426 -3.11 -20.46 6.78
N ALA A 427 -2.15 -20.61 7.69
CA ALA A 427 -1.74 -19.54 8.60
C ALA A 427 -1.23 -18.30 7.82
N GLN A 428 -0.36 -18.51 6.83
CA GLN A 428 0.16 -17.44 5.96
C GLN A 428 -0.93 -16.74 5.14
N ILE A 429 -1.91 -17.50 4.62
CA ILE A 429 -3.05 -16.96 3.88
C ILE A 429 -3.90 -16.10 4.81
N ILE A 430 -4.30 -16.62 5.98
CA ILE A 430 -5.19 -15.93 6.92
C ILE A 430 -4.52 -14.67 7.51
N SER A 431 -3.25 -14.76 7.90
CA SER A 431 -2.50 -13.58 8.39
C SER A 431 -2.34 -12.54 7.27
N GLY A 432 -2.07 -12.99 6.04
CA GLY A 432 -2.09 -12.18 4.82
C GLY A 432 -3.36 -11.36 4.68
N LEU A 433 -4.50 -12.06 4.74
CA LEU A 433 -5.83 -11.47 4.63
C LEU A 433 -6.24 -10.62 5.82
N SER A 434 -5.47 -10.67 6.91
CA SER A 434 -5.61 -9.80 8.09
C SER A 434 -4.69 -8.57 8.01
N GLY A 435 -4.08 -8.31 6.85
CA GLY A 435 -3.17 -7.18 6.63
C GLY A 435 -1.79 -7.39 7.25
N LYS A 436 -1.34 -8.63 7.44
CA LYS A 436 0.00 -8.98 7.97
C LYS A 436 0.81 -9.72 6.92
N ASN A 437 2.11 -9.48 6.88
CA ASN A 437 3.05 -10.18 6.00
C ASN A 437 4.24 -10.68 6.82
N PHE A 438 4.15 -11.88 7.37
CA PHE A 438 5.22 -12.43 8.21
C PHE A 438 6.30 -13.08 7.34
N SER A 439 7.57 -12.80 7.64
CA SER A 439 8.71 -13.41 6.93
C SER A 439 8.93 -14.87 7.28
N ASN A 440 8.35 -15.35 8.39
CA ASN A 440 8.45 -16.72 8.84
C ASN A 440 7.08 -17.30 9.22
N ASN A 441 7.05 -18.63 9.25
CA ASN A 441 5.85 -19.41 9.50
C ASN A 441 5.38 -19.38 10.96
N ASP A 442 6.33 -19.28 11.89
CA ASP A 442 6.05 -19.33 13.31
C ASP A 442 5.25 -18.11 13.77
N ASP A 443 5.54 -16.94 13.20
CA ASP A 443 4.80 -15.71 13.47
C ASP A 443 3.39 -15.72 12.87
N ALA A 444 3.21 -16.26 11.67
CA ALA A 444 1.88 -16.46 11.09
C ALA A 444 1.04 -17.42 11.95
N VAL A 445 1.63 -18.52 12.41
CA VAL A 445 0.98 -19.46 13.33
C VAL A 445 0.65 -18.78 14.66
N LYS A 446 1.60 -18.05 15.24
CA LYS A 446 1.41 -17.31 16.48
C LYS A 446 0.29 -16.28 16.36
N PHE A 447 0.20 -15.56 15.24
CA PHE A 447 -0.88 -14.63 14.96
C PHE A 447 -2.25 -15.31 15.03
N LEU A 448 -2.42 -16.49 14.43
CA LEU A 448 -3.69 -17.21 14.47
C LEU A 448 -4.04 -17.68 15.89
N LEU A 449 -3.05 -18.11 16.67
CA LEU A 449 -3.23 -18.54 18.06
C LEU A 449 -3.60 -17.36 18.98
N ASP A 450 -2.88 -16.24 18.85
CA ASP A 450 -3.08 -15.04 19.67
C ASP A 450 -4.45 -14.39 19.41
N ASN A 451 -4.90 -14.38 18.15
CA ASN A 451 -6.24 -13.90 17.77
C ASN A 451 -7.34 -14.95 17.98
N ARG A 452 -6.99 -16.15 18.48
CA ARG A 452 -7.92 -17.27 18.71
C ARG A 452 -8.68 -17.72 17.45
N PHE A 453 -8.07 -17.52 16.29
CA PHE A 453 -8.53 -18.07 15.02
C PHE A 453 -8.27 -19.59 14.96
N SER A 454 -7.26 -20.05 15.68
CA SER A 454 -6.99 -21.47 15.92
C SER A 454 -6.64 -21.72 17.39
N GLN A 455 -6.95 -22.92 17.88
CA GLN A 455 -6.50 -23.41 19.20
C GLN A 455 -5.36 -24.43 19.07
N GLY A 456 -4.81 -24.58 17.86
CA GLY A 456 -3.92 -25.67 17.50
C GLY A 456 -4.63 -27.03 17.39
N LYS A 457 -3.89 -28.04 16.95
CA LYS A 457 -4.39 -29.42 16.78
C LYS A 457 -4.33 -30.21 18.08
N THR A 458 -3.26 -30.02 18.86
CA THR A 458 -3.07 -30.68 20.16
C THR A 458 -2.99 -29.68 21.31
N SER A 459 -2.44 -28.49 21.08
CA SER A 459 -2.38 -27.39 22.03
C SER A 459 -2.21 -26.05 21.31
N ALA A 460 -2.54 -24.94 21.99
CA ALA A 460 -2.39 -23.58 21.47
C ALA A 460 -0.93 -23.09 21.51
N THR A 461 -0.03 -23.87 20.91
CA THR A 461 1.40 -23.57 20.77
C THR A 461 1.80 -23.75 19.31
N ILE A 462 2.95 -23.20 18.90
CA ILE A 462 3.46 -23.34 17.52
C ILE A 462 3.63 -24.83 17.15
N SER A 463 4.23 -25.61 18.05
CA SER A 463 4.34 -27.06 17.88
C SER A 463 2.96 -27.75 17.87
N GLY A 464 2.09 -27.39 18.81
CA GLY A 464 0.75 -27.94 18.92
C GLY A 464 -0.18 -27.56 17.77
N PHE A 465 0.14 -26.52 17.01
CA PHE A 465 -0.55 -26.15 15.78
C PHE A 465 -0.34 -27.16 14.66
N ALA A 466 0.75 -27.94 14.70
CA ALA A 466 1.10 -28.97 13.72
C ALA A 466 1.13 -28.43 12.28
N GLY A 467 1.93 -27.39 12.04
CA GLY A 467 1.94 -26.63 10.78
C GLY A 467 2.22 -27.46 9.51
N ASN A 468 2.99 -28.54 9.61
CA ASN A 468 3.34 -29.40 8.48
C ASN A 468 2.26 -30.43 8.11
N ASP A 469 1.29 -30.67 8.99
CA ASP A 469 0.16 -31.54 8.67
C ASP A 469 -0.73 -30.83 7.66
N GLY A 470 -1.25 -31.56 6.68
CA GLY A 470 -2.28 -30.98 5.83
C GLY A 470 -3.65 -30.94 6.49
N LEU A 471 -4.49 -30.09 5.93
CA LEU A 471 -5.75 -29.67 6.52
C LEU A 471 -6.89 -30.58 6.07
N THR A 472 -7.72 -31.06 7.00
CA THR A 472 -8.94 -31.79 6.60
C THR A 472 -10.06 -30.83 6.19
N ARG A 473 -11.06 -31.30 5.44
CA ARG A 473 -12.26 -30.52 5.07
C ARG A 473 -12.98 -29.94 6.29
N ALA A 474 -13.10 -30.74 7.35
CA ALA A 474 -13.71 -30.30 8.61
C ALA A 474 -12.86 -29.24 9.32
N GLU A 475 -11.54 -29.42 9.39
CA GLU A 475 -10.64 -28.42 9.96
C GLU A 475 -10.70 -27.11 9.17
N ALA A 476 -10.65 -27.16 7.85
CA ALA A 476 -10.75 -25.98 6.98
C ALA A 476 -12.01 -25.17 7.27
N LEU A 477 -13.16 -25.83 7.34
CA LEU A 477 -14.41 -25.15 7.63
C LEU A 477 -14.44 -24.54 9.03
N GLN A 478 -13.90 -25.26 10.03
CA GLN A 478 -13.82 -24.76 11.40
C GLN A 478 -12.91 -23.54 11.51
N PHE A 479 -11.76 -23.53 10.82
CA PHE A 479 -10.88 -22.36 10.76
C PHE A 479 -11.65 -21.14 10.23
N LEU A 480 -12.31 -21.28 9.08
CA LEU A 480 -13.04 -20.17 8.46
C LEU A 480 -14.18 -19.65 9.34
N GLN A 481 -14.90 -20.53 10.04
CA GLN A 481 -15.94 -20.12 10.97
C GLN A 481 -15.39 -19.36 12.17
N ASN A 482 -14.25 -19.80 12.72
CA ASN A 482 -13.59 -19.08 13.80
C ASN A 482 -13.22 -17.66 13.37
N LEU A 483 -12.82 -17.43 12.12
CA LEU A 483 -12.50 -16.08 11.63
C LEU A 483 -13.72 -15.15 11.74
N GLN A 484 -14.87 -15.58 11.23
CA GLN A 484 -16.11 -14.80 11.32
C GLN A 484 -16.55 -14.58 12.77
N ASP A 485 -16.59 -15.64 13.58
CA ASP A 485 -17.02 -15.57 14.98
C ASP A 485 -16.06 -14.72 15.83
N LYS A 486 -14.82 -14.50 15.37
CA LYS A 486 -13.82 -13.61 16.00
C LYS A 486 -13.72 -12.23 15.35
N GLY A 487 -14.67 -11.88 14.48
CA GLY A 487 -14.83 -10.52 13.97
C GLY A 487 -14.00 -10.17 12.74
N MET A 488 -13.36 -11.16 12.09
CA MET A 488 -12.79 -10.97 10.77
C MET A 488 -13.93 -11.04 9.75
N THR A 489 -14.55 -9.89 9.48
CA THR A 489 -15.71 -9.72 8.59
C THR A 489 -15.32 -9.18 7.20
N LEU A 490 -14.16 -8.52 7.10
CA LEU A 490 -13.61 -7.96 5.86
C LEU A 490 -12.22 -8.54 5.58
N LEU A 491 -11.90 -8.74 4.30
CA LEU A 491 -10.58 -9.19 3.85
C LEU A 491 -9.69 -7.98 3.50
N GLN A 492 -8.42 -8.02 3.87
CA GLN A 492 -7.43 -7.01 3.50
C GLN A 492 -6.36 -7.61 2.59
N ALA A 493 -5.78 -6.82 1.69
CA ALA A 493 -4.62 -7.26 0.92
C ALA A 493 -3.38 -7.40 1.82
N ARG A 494 -2.56 -8.42 1.56
CA ARG A 494 -1.28 -8.60 2.25
C ARG A 494 -0.35 -7.42 1.92
N PRO A 495 0.24 -6.74 2.93
CA PRO A 495 1.14 -5.61 2.69
C PRO A 495 2.49 -6.08 2.13
N ASN A 496 3.17 -5.21 1.37
CA ASN A 496 4.52 -5.50 0.85
C ASN A 496 5.58 -5.52 1.96
N LEU A 497 5.39 -4.76 3.04
CA LEU A 497 6.32 -4.69 4.17
C LEU A 497 6.15 -5.90 5.10
N ILE A 498 7.27 -6.46 5.53
CA ILE A 498 7.28 -7.52 6.54
C ILE A 498 6.74 -6.99 7.87
N THR A 499 5.83 -7.74 8.46
CA THR A 499 5.30 -7.54 9.81
C THR A 499 6.29 -8.14 10.80
N ASN A 500 6.79 -7.28 11.70
CA ASN A 500 7.65 -7.67 12.81
C ASN A 500 6.86 -8.10 14.04
#